data_AF-A0A382CEN8-F1
#
_entry.id   AF-A0A382CEN8-F1
#
_cell.length_a   1.000
_cell.length_b   1.000
_cell.length_c   1.000
_cell.angle_alpha   90.00
_cell.angle_beta   90.00
_cell.angle_gamma   90.00
#
_symmetry.space_group_name_H-M   'P 1'
#
loop_
_entity.id
_entity.type
_entity.pdbx_description
1 polymer ?
#
loop_
_entity_poly.entity_id
_entity_poly.type
_entity_poly.pdbx_seq_one_letter_code
_entity_poly.pdbx_strand_id
1 'polypeptide(L)'
;MNVISRIVRIVFVHKWQLLSTYAVTIGATASYLALPRLFGETIDLIAEAHQTGTLSDRMVFWAGILILAIGTARGVLSFAQNYLAEHMSQVMAYEMRNKFYDKIQHLSFAFHDKQHTGNLMSRAITDIDAM
;
A
#
# COMPACT_ATOMS: atom_id res chain seq x y z
N MET A 1 11.63 -10.04 25.28
CA MET A 1 12.20 -9.34 24.09
C MET A 1 12.24 -10.17 22.79
N ASN A 2 11.72 -11.42 22.73
CA ASN A 2 11.87 -12.28 21.53
C ASN A 2 10.63 -12.33 20.60
N VAL A 3 9.55 -11.61 20.91
CA VAL A 3 8.30 -11.66 20.13
C VAL A 3 8.46 -10.97 18.78
N ILE A 4 9.09 -9.79 18.76
CA ILE A 4 9.36 -9.02 17.54
C ILE A 4 10.28 -9.82 16.59
N SER A 5 11.36 -10.40 17.11
CA SER A 5 12.26 -11.28 16.33
C SER A 5 11.53 -12.47 15.71
N ARG A 6 10.56 -13.05 16.42
CA ARG A 6 9.77 -14.18 15.94
C ARG A 6 8.78 -13.79 14.85
N ILE A 7 8.14 -12.62 14.96
CA ILE A 7 7.27 -12.06 13.91
C ILE A 7 8.10 -11.75 12.66
N VAL A 8 9.24 -11.07 12.82
CA VAL A 8 10.16 -10.74 11.72
C VAL A 8 10.62 -12.01 10.99
N ARG A 9 10.95 -13.09 11.72
CA ARG A 9 11.37 -14.36 11.09
C ARG A 9 10.28 -15.03 10.25
N ILE A 10 9.00 -14.87 10.62
CA ILE A 10 7.85 -15.40 9.88
C ILE A 10 7.65 -14.60 8.58
N VAL A 11 7.82 -13.28 8.67
CA VAL A 11 7.74 -12.35 7.53
C VAL A 11 8.85 -12.68 6.51
N PHE A 12 10.08 -12.92 6.95
CA PHE A 12 11.23 -13.23 6.07
C PHE A 12 11.15 -14.55 5.27
N VAL A 13 10.15 -15.41 5.51
CA VAL A 13 9.96 -16.66 4.74
C VAL A 13 9.57 -16.37 3.29
N HIS A 14 8.82 -15.28 3.03
CA HIS A 14 8.42 -14.85 1.69
C HIS A 14 9.22 -13.63 1.20
N LYS A 15 10.55 -13.75 1.24
CA LYS A 15 11.53 -12.73 0.81
C LYS A 15 11.22 -12.06 -0.54
N TRP A 16 10.64 -12.78 -1.50
CA TRP A 16 10.28 -12.26 -2.81
C TRP A 16 9.01 -11.38 -2.80
N GLN A 17 8.00 -11.72 -1.99
CA GLN A 17 6.79 -10.91 -1.83
C GLN A 17 7.05 -9.66 -0.99
N LEU A 18 7.94 -9.75 0.01
CA LEU A 18 8.41 -8.57 0.75
C LEU A 18 9.20 -7.62 -0.13
N LEU A 19 10.12 -8.15 -0.94
CA LEU A 19 10.88 -7.34 -1.89
C LEU A 19 9.97 -6.64 -2.90
N SER A 20 8.95 -7.33 -3.44
CA SER A 20 8.00 -6.69 -4.35
C SER A 20 7.20 -5.59 -3.65
N THR A 21 6.74 -5.82 -2.43
CA THR A 21 6.00 -4.81 -1.64
C THR A 21 6.87 -3.60 -1.34
N TYR A 22 8.08 -3.80 -0.84
CA TYR A 22 8.99 -2.70 -0.53
C TYR A 22 9.40 -1.93 -1.78
N ALA A 23 9.68 -2.62 -2.89
CA ALA A 23 10.01 -1.98 -4.16
C ALA A 23 8.85 -1.12 -4.67
N VAL A 24 7.62 -1.64 -4.61
CA VAL A 24 6.41 -0.90 -4.99
C VAL A 24 6.17 0.29 -4.07
N THR A 25 6.27 0.11 -2.75
CA THR A 25 6.06 1.19 -1.77
C THR A 25 7.09 2.30 -1.94
N ILE A 26 8.36 1.96 -2.18
CA ILE A 26 9.42 2.95 -2.46
C ILE A 26 9.15 3.68 -3.78
N GLY A 27 8.81 2.96 -4.85
CA GLY A 27 8.48 3.56 -6.15
C GLY A 27 7.25 4.47 -6.09
N ALA A 28 6.24 4.09 -5.31
CA ALA A 28 5.03 4.88 -5.14
C ALA A 28 5.28 6.12 -4.26
N THR A 29 6.10 6.00 -3.21
CA THR A 29 6.53 7.12 -2.37
C THR A 29 7.35 8.14 -3.17
N ALA A 30 8.25 7.67 -4.03
CA ALA A 30 9.01 8.53 -4.94
C ALA A 30 8.08 9.28 -5.90
N SER A 31 7.05 8.60 -6.43
CA SER A 31 6.03 9.20 -7.28
C SER A 31 5.20 10.27 -6.56
N TYR A 32 4.88 10.06 -5.28
CA TYR A 32 4.18 11.06 -4.45
C TYR A 32 4.95 12.38 -4.29
N LEU A 33 6.28 12.35 -4.36
CA LEU A 33 7.11 13.55 -4.25
C LEU A 33 7.38 14.20 -5.62
N ALA A 34 7.52 13.39 -6.66
CA ALA A 34 7.80 13.88 -8.01
C ALA A 34 6.60 14.59 -8.66
N LEU A 35 5.38 14.05 -8.49
CA LEU A 35 4.19 14.57 -9.16
C LEU A 35 3.78 15.99 -8.69
N PRO A 36 3.78 16.33 -7.39
CA PRO A 36 3.49 17.71 -6.94
C PRO A 36 4.51 18.72 -7.45
N ARG A 37 5.79 18.34 -7.59
CA ARG A 37 6.82 19.22 -8.16
C ARG A 37 6.56 19.54 -9.62
N LEU A 38 6.23 18.52 -10.42
CA LEU A 38 5.87 18.70 -11.83
C LEU A 38 4.61 19.57 -12.01
N PHE A 39 3.63 19.42 -11.12
CA PHE A 39 2.48 20.32 -11.08
C PHE A 39 2.88 21.76 -10.76
N GLY A 40 3.74 21.98 -9.76
CA GLY A 40 4.24 23.29 -9.40
C GLY A 40 4.97 23.98 -10.55
N GLU A 41 5.94 23.29 -11.16
CA GLU A 41 6.70 23.81 -12.31
C GLU A 41 5.78 24.15 -13.50
N THR A 42 4.76 23.32 -13.76
CA THR A 42 3.80 23.59 -14.84
C THR A 42 2.95 24.83 -14.55
N ILE A 43 2.52 25.03 -13.31
CA ILE A 43 1.75 26.21 -12.90
C ILE A 43 2.63 27.46 -12.94
N ASP A 44 3.88 27.37 -12.48
CA ASP A 44 4.82 28.50 -12.47
C ASP A 44 5.15 28.96 -13.89
N LEU A 45 5.35 28.03 -14.84
CA LEU A 45 5.57 28.35 -16.26
C LEU A 45 4.37 29.08 -16.89
N ILE A 46 3.14 28.72 -16.52
CA ILE A 46 1.92 29.42 -16.98
C ILE A 46 1.84 30.80 -16.34
N ALA A 47 2.14 30.92 -15.04
CA ALA A 47 2.10 32.17 -14.31
C ALA A 47 3.13 33.19 -14.83
N GLU A 48 4.35 32.73 -15.13
CA GLU A 48 5.40 33.56 -15.72
C GLU A 48 5.02 34.03 -17.13
N ALA A 49 4.48 33.13 -17.96
CA ALA A 49 3.98 33.46 -19.31
C ALA A 49 2.82 34.45 -19.29
N HIS A 50 1.96 34.41 -18.25
CA HIS A 50 0.91 35.40 -18.01
C HIS A 50 1.47 36.78 -17.71
N GLN A 51 2.49 36.88 -16.86
CA GLN A 51 3.09 38.15 -16.48
C GLN A 51 3.88 38.81 -17.61
N THR A 52 4.52 38.03 -18.48
CA THR A 52 5.27 38.55 -19.65
C THR A 52 4.37 38.97 -20.82
N GLY A 53 3.05 38.74 -20.74
CA GLY A 53 2.11 39.10 -21.80
C GLY A 53 2.23 38.26 -23.08
N THR A 54 3.06 37.21 -23.07
CA THR A 54 3.29 36.29 -24.20
C THR A 54 2.36 35.08 -24.18
N LEU A 55 1.26 35.13 -23.43
CA LEU A 55 0.26 34.07 -23.42
C LEU A 55 -0.37 33.90 -24.80
N SER A 56 0.09 32.87 -25.49
CA SER A 56 -0.58 32.35 -26.67
C SER A 56 -1.63 31.34 -26.21
N ASP A 57 -2.84 31.38 -26.78
CA ASP A 57 -3.91 30.40 -26.52
C ASP A 57 -3.42 28.95 -26.65
N ARG A 58 -2.46 28.72 -27.54
CA ARG A 58 -1.83 27.42 -27.76
C ARG A 58 -1.05 26.93 -26.52
N MET A 59 -0.40 27.83 -25.80
CA MET A 59 0.39 27.51 -24.60
C MET A 59 -0.52 27.15 -23.43
N VAL A 60 -1.63 27.86 -23.24
CA VAL A 60 -2.66 27.54 -22.24
C VAL A 60 -3.29 26.18 -22.54
N PHE A 61 -3.59 25.90 -23.80
CA PHE A 61 -4.17 24.61 -24.22
C PHE A 61 -3.21 23.43 -23.93
N TRP A 62 -1.93 23.56 -24.31
CA TRP A 62 -0.92 22.53 -24.02
C TRP A 62 -0.67 22.34 -22.53
N ALA A 63 -0.64 23.43 -21.76
CA ALA A 63 -0.45 23.35 -20.32
C ALA A 63 -1.66 22.71 -19.62
N GLY A 64 -2.88 22.98 -20.08
CA GLY A 64 -4.10 22.30 -19.61
C GLY A 64 -4.07 20.79 -19.88
N ILE A 65 -3.62 20.38 -21.07
CA ILE A 65 -3.42 18.96 -21.41
C ILE A 65 -2.35 18.34 -20.50
N LEU A 66 -1.24 19.03 -20.26
CA LEU A 66 -0.16 18.53 -19.41
C LEU A 66 -0.63 18.34 -17.96
N ILE A 67 -1.34 19.32 -17.41
CA ILE A 67 -1.96 19.25 -16.07
C ILE A 67 -2.94 18.07 -15.98
N LEU A 68 -3.80 17.90 -16.99
CA LEU A 68 -4.73 16.76 -17.04
C LEU A 68 -3.97 15.42 -17.11
N ALA A 69 -2.96 15.31 -17.96
CA ALA A 69 -2.15 14.10 -18.10
C ALA A 69 -1.43 13.74 -16.79
N ILE A 70 -0.80 14.71 -16.12
CA ILE A 70 -0.13 14.51 -14.83
C ILE A 70 -1.17 14.14 -13.75
N GLY A 71 -2.35 14.76 -13.76
CA GLY A 71 -3.43 14.47 -12.83
C GLY A 71 -3.97 13.05 -12.96
N THR A 72 -4.23 12.63 -14.20
CA THR A 72 -4.64 11.25 -14.50
C THR A 72 -3.54 10.26 -14.12
N ALA A 73 -2.28 10.52 -14.47
CA ALA A 73 -1.15 9.67 -14.10
C ALA A 73 -1.03 9.53 -12.57
N ARG A 74 -1.19 10.63 -11.82
CA ARG A 74 -1.22 10.62 -10.36
C ARG A 74 -2.37 9.77 -9.83
N GLY A 75 -3.57 9.92 -10.38
CA GLY A 75 -4.74 9.13 -10.00
C GLY A 75 -4.50 7.64 -10.20
N VAL A 76 -3.97 7.24 -11.36
CA VAL A 76 -3.65 5.85 -11.68
C VAL A 76 -2.57 5.29 -10.74
N LEU A 77 -1.49 6.04 -10.50
CA LEU A 77 -0.42 5.61 -9.59
C LEU A 77 -0.91 5.46 -8.15
N SER A 78 -1.71 6.41 -7.68
CA SER A 78 -2.33 6.35 -6.35
C SER A 78 -3.28 5.16 -6.24
N PHE A 79 -4.09 4.88 -7.26
CA PHE A 79 -4.96 3.71 -7.29
C PHE A 79 -4.16 2.41 -7.25
N ALA A 80 -3.14 2.28 -8.10
CA ALA A 80 -2.27 1.11 -8.14
C ALA A 80 -1.60 0.87 -6.79
N GLN A 81 -1.07 1.92 -6.14
CA GLN A 81 -0.48 1.79 -4.81
C GLN A 81 -1.48 1.30 -3.77
N ASN A 82 -2.67 1.89 -3.69
CA ASN A 82 -3.70 1.47 -2.74
C ASN A 82 -4.10 0.01 -2.99
N TYR A 83 -4.28 -0.38 -4.26
CA TYR A 83 -4.60 -1.75 -4.62
C TYR A 83 -3.49 -2.74 -4.22
N LEU A 84 -2.22 -2.42 -4.48
CA LEU A 84 -1.11 -3.29 -4.09
C LEU A 84 -0.93 -3.37 -2.57
N ALA A 85 -1.16 -2.26 -1.85
CA ALA A 85 -1.12 -2.24 -0.39
C ALA A 85 -2.24 -3.11 0.21
N GLU A 86 -3.47 -2.98 -0.29
CA GLU A 86 -4.61 -3.79 0.16
C GLU A 86 -4.40 -5.27 -0.18
N HIS A 87 -3.97 -5.58 -1.41
CA HIS A 87 -3.66 -6.95 -1.82
C HIS A 87 -2.60 -7.58 -0.91
N MET A 88 -1.55 -6.84 -0.54
CA MET A 88 -0.53 -7.32 0.38
C MET A 88 -1.11 -7.60 1.78
N SER A 89 -1.95 -6.69 2.30
CA SER A 89 -2.64 -6.87 3.57
C SER A 89 -3.44 -8.18 3.59
N GLN A 90 -4.23 -8.43 2.54
CA GLN A 90 -5.04 -9.63 2.40
C GLN A 90 -4.18 -10.92 2.32
N VAL A 91 -3.07 -10.89 1.58
CA VAL A 91 -2.16 -12.05 1.48
C VAL A 91 -1.53 -12.37 2.85
N MET A 92 -1.12 -11.34 3.59
CA MET A 92 -0.57 -11.53 4.95
C MET A 92 -1.63 -12.08 5.92
N ALA A 93 -2.84 -11.53 5.90
CA ALA A 93 -3.95 -12.03 6.71
C ALA A 93 -4.28 -13.49 6.39
N TYR A 94 -4.30 -13.86 5.10
CA TYR A 94 -4.53 -15.23 4.65
C TYR A 94 -3.48 -16.21 5.20
N GLU A 95 -2.19 -15.86 5.12
CA GLU A 95 -1.13 -16.69 5.68
C GLU A 95 -1.23 -16.85 7.19
N MET A 96 -1.54 -15.78 7.91
CA MET A 96 -1.69 -15.82 9.36
C MET A 96 -2.86 -16.70 9.77
N ARG A 97 -4.00 -16.59 9.07
CA ARG A 97 -5.16 -17.48 9.28
C ARG A 97 -4.76 -18.94 9.07
N ASN A 98 -4.07 -19.27 7.98
CA ASN A 98 -3.61 -20.64 7.73
C ASN A 98 -2.68 -21.18 8.83
N LYS A 99 -1.68 -20.40 9.26
CA LYS A 99 -0.76 -20.80 10.35
C LYS A 99 -1.51 -20.97 11.68
N PHE A 100 -2.50 -20.12 11.94
CA PHE A 100 -3.35 -20.22 13.13
C PHE A 100 -4.20 -21.49 13.11
N TYR A 101 -4.86 -21.78 11.98
CA TYR A 101 -5.64 -23.00 11.80
C TYR A 101 -4.79 -24.26 11.96
N ASP A 102 -3.64 -24.33 11.30
CA ASP A 102 -2.71 -25.45 11.41
C ASP A 102 -2.27 -25.67 12.86
N LYS A 103 -1.98 -24.58 13.59
CA LYS A 103 -1.60 -24.67 15.01
C LYS A 103 -2.73 -25.18 15.90
N ILE A 104 -3.97 -24.77 15.64
CA ILE A 104 -5.14 -25.23 16.39
C ILE A 104 -5.38 -26.73 16.17
N GLN A 105 -5.24 -27.22 14.95
CA GLN A 105 -5.47 -28.63 14.63
C GLN A 105 -4.48 -29.57 15.33
N HIS A 106 -3.25 -29.10 15.61
CA HIS A 106 -2.21 -29.89 16.28
C HIS A 106 -2.20 -29.75 17.81
N LEU A 107 -3.16 -29.05 18.42
CA LEU A 107 -3.26 -28.93 19.88
C LEU A 107 -3.95 -30.15 20.50
N SER A 108 -3.68 -30.40 21.78
CA SER A 108 -4.24 -31.54 22.50
C SER A 108 -5.73 -31.36 22.79
N PHE A 109 -6.47 -32.47 22.90
CA PHE A 109 -7.89 -32.45 23.26
C PHE A 109 -8.19 -31.66 24.56
N ALA A 110 -7.30 -31.73 25.56
CA ALA A 110 -7.44 -30.97 26.80
C ALA A 110 -7.36 -29.44 26.62
N PHE A 111 -6.74 -28.95 25.54
CA PHE A 111 -6.76 -27.54 25.18
C PHE A 111 -8.10 -27.14 24.57
N HIS A 112 -8.65 -27.98 23.70
CA HIS A 112 -9.97 -27.75 23.09
C HIS A 112 -11.10 -27.81 24.10
N ASP A 113 -11.00 -28.65 25.13
CA ASP A 113 -12.02 -28.79 26.18
C ASP A 113 -12.11 -27.55 27.09
N LYS A 114 -11.02 -26.78 27.20
CA LYS A 114 -10.93 -25.57 28.03
C LYS A 114 -11.22 -24.27 27.28
N GLN A 115 -11.26 -24.28 25.95
CA GLN A 115 -11.39 -23.08 25.12
C GLN A 115 -12.64 -23.15 24.25
N HIS A 116 -13.54 -22.19 24.44
CA HIS A 116 -14.74 -22.08 23.60
C HIS A 116 -14.36 -21.81 22.14
N THR A 117 -14.91 -22.59 21.20
CA THR A 117 -14.67 -22.46 19.75
C THR A 117 -14.94 -21.05 19.24
N GLY A 118 -15.93 -20.35 19.80
CA GLY A 118 -16.23 -18.95 19.46
C GLY A 118 -15.12 -17.96 19.79
N ASN A 119 -14.40 -18.15 20.92
CA ASN A 119 -13.27 -17.31 21.29
C ASN A 119 -12.05 -17.58 20.39
N LEU A 120 -11.87 -18.81 19.93
CA LEU A 120 -10.80 -19.17 18.99
C LEU A 120 -11.04 -18.55 17.61
N MET A 121 -12.29 -18.61 17.11
CA MET A 121 -12.67 -17.98 15.83
C MET A 121 -12.58 -16.45 15.89
N SER A 122 -13.00 -15.83 17.00
CA SER A 122 -12.90 -14.38 17.17
C SER A 122 -11.45 -13.90 17.16
N ARG A 123 -10.52 -14.64 17.79
CA ARG A 123 -9.09 -14.35 17.73
C ARG A 123 -8.49 -14.59 16.34
N ALA A 124 -8.96 -15.61 15.62
CA ALA A 124 -8.50 -15.89 14.26
C ALA A 124 -8.85 -14.80 13.25
N ILE A 125 -9.98 -14.11 13.47
CA ILE A 125 -10.48 -13.09 12.54
C ILE A 125 -10.07 -11.71 13.04
N THR A 126 -10.48 -11.36 14.26
CA THR A 126 -10.36 -9.99 14.78
C THR A 126 -8.92 -9.61 15.12
N ASP A 127 -8.15 -10.51 15.74
CA ASP A 127 -6.76 -10.19 16.10
C ASP A 127 -5.83 -10.25 14.88
N ILE A 128 -6.20 -11.01 13.83
CA ILE A 128 -5.44 -11.09 12.58
C ILE A 128 -5.73 -9.90 11.67
N ASP A 129 -6.99 -9.45 11.61
CA ASP A 129 -7.39 -8.28 10.80
C ASP A 129 -7.00 -6.95 11.46
N ALA A 130 -6.75 -6.94 12.77
CA ALA A 130 -6.30 -5.75 13.52
C ALA A 130 -4.78 -5.56 13.53
N MET A 131 -4.01 -6.47 12.94
CA MET A 131 -2.54 -6.39 12.80
C MET A 131 -2.11 -5.71 11.51
#